data_AF-A0A923CHL5-F1
#
_entry.id   AF-A0A923CHL5-F1
#
_cell.length_a   1.000
_cell.length_b   1.000
_cell.length_c   1.000
_cell.angle_alpha   90.00
_cell.angle_beta   90.00
_cell.angle_gamma   90.00
#
_symmetry.space_group_name_H-M   'P 1'
#
loop_
_entity.id
_entity.type
_entity.pdbx_description
1 polymer ?
#
loop_
_entity_poly.entity_id
_entity_poly.type
_entity_poly.pdbx_seq_one_letter_code
_entity_poly.pdbx_strand_id
1 'polypeptide(L)'
;MRITIIMVVLMTLVSCSKKSDSNLFEEGKIAEEKKDFQTAAQMYNEAVDRFQTTAYAESSLLRLSFMYNNDLKDSRKAIESYQLFTTLFPNSKHTPTMLFLSGFIYNNELHLLDSAKIAYETFLQKYPDHELAASAHFELETLGKDPGQAFEPKTVTENNNNTKKKTEKQ
;
A
#
# COMPACT_ATOMS: atom_id res chain seq x y z
N MET A 1 60.11 -25.58 -17.95
CA MET A 1 60.01 -24.13 -18.29
C MET A 1 58.73 -23.93 -19.08
N ARG A 2 57.80 -23.11 -18.55
CA ARG A 2 56.65 -22.48 -19.25
C ARG A 2 55.61 -23.50 -19.75
N ILE A 3 54.49 -23.74 -19.09
CA ILE A 3 53.35 -22.83 -18.90
C ILE A 3 52.59 -23.30 -17.64
N THR A 4 52.70 -22.56 -16.53
CA THR A 4 51.99 -22.86 -15.26
C THR A 4 51.52 -21.59 -14.56
N ILE A 5 51.21 -20.57 -15.36
CA ILE A 5 50.76 -19.23 -14.98
C ILE A 5 49.97 -18.81 -16.23
N ILE A 6 48.67 -18.54 -16.26
CA ILE A 6 47.84 -17.69 -15.43
C ILE A 6 46.41 -18.27 -15.56
N MET A 7 46.17 -19.44 -14.97
CA MET A 7 44.82 -19.92 -14.63
C MET A 7 44.66 -19.89 -13.11
N VAL A 8 45.18 -18.81 -12.51
CA VAL A 8 44.81 -18.35 -11.18
C VAL A 8 43.75 -17.30 -11.50
N VAL A 9 42.48 -17.67 -11.59
CA VAL A 9 41.59 -17.69 -10.42
C VAL A 9 41.94 -16.50 -9.52
N LEU A 10 41.88 -15.30 -10.10
CA LEU A 10 41.51 -14.12 -9.34
C LEU A 10 39.97 -14.16 -9.22
N MET A 11 39.47 -15.20 -8.54
CA MET A 11 38.23 -15.07 -7.78
C MET A 11 38.56 -14.03 -6.71
N THR A 12 38.43 -12.76 -7.08
CA THR A 12 38.20 -11.72 -6.10
C THR A 12 36.89 -12.11 -5.44
N LEU A 13 37.01 -12.85 -4.34
CA LEU A 13 35.96 -12.97 -3.36
C LEU A 13 35.61 -11.53 -3.02
N VAL A 14 34.53 -11.04 -3.63
CA VAL A 14 33.84 -9.84 -3.19
C VAL A 14 33.39 -10.18 -1.78
N SER A 15 34.29 -9.94 -0.82
CA SER A 15 33.98 -9.91 0.58
C SER A 15 33.22 -8.61 0.83
N CYS A 16 32.03 -8.52 0.21
CA CYS A 16 30.95 -7.75 0.81
C CYS A 16 30.69 -8.44 2.15
N SER A 17 31.07 -7.81 3.26
CA SER A 17 30.49 -8.17 4.53
C SER A 17 28.97 -8.11 4.35
N LYS A 18 28.30 -9.26 4.38
CA LYS A 18 26.85 -9.33 4.20
C LYS A 18 26.22 -8.48 5.31
N LYS A 19 25.62 -7.34 4.95
CA LYS A 19 24.97 -6.43 5.90
C LYS A 19 23.89 -7.19 6.69
N SER A 20 23.73 -6.90 7.98
CA SER A 20 22.57 -7.35 8.76
C SER A 20 21.30 -6.62 8.32
N ASP A 21 20.13 -7.14 8.70
CA ASP A 21 18.83 -6.47 8.55
C ASP A 21 18.83 -5.07 9.19
N SER A 22 19.40 -4.94 10.40
CA SER A 22 19.53 -3.65 11.09
C SER A 22 20.36 -2.64 10.30
N ASN A 23 21.49 -3.06 9.73
CA ASN A 23 22.36 -2.18 8.96
C ASN A 23 21.68 -1.73 7.66
N LEU A 24 21.01 -2.65 6.97
CA LEU A 24 20.24 -2.34 5.76
C LEU A 24 19.11 -1.35 6.07
N PHE A 25 18.38 -1.55 7.17
CA PHE A 25 17.33 -0.63 7.61
C PHE A 25 17.87 0.77 7.91
N GLU A 26 18.96 0.88 8.67
CA GLU A 26 19.54 2.20 9.00
C GLU A 26 20.14 2.90 7.78
N GLU A 27 20.82 2.18 6.88
CA GLU A 27 21.29 2.75 5.62
C GLU A 27 20.14 3.20 4.71
N GLY A 28 19.05 2.43 4.66
CA GLY A 28 17.83 2.81 3.96
C GLY A 28 17.22 4.11 4.51
N LYS A 29 17.16 4.27 5.83
CA LYS A 29 16.69 5.50 6.48
C LYS A 29 17.57 6.70 6.16
N ILE A 30 18.89 6.53 6.20
CA ILE A 30 19.85 7.60 5.85
C ILE A 30 19.65 8.04 4.39
N ALA A 31 19.41 7.09 3.47
CA ALA A 31 19.11 7.42 2.09
C ALA A 31 17.77 8.13 1.93
N GLU A 32 16.73 7.68 2.64
CA GLU A 32 15.39 8.30 2.69
C GLU A 32 15.47 9.76 3.19
N GLU A 33 16.21 10.03 4.26
CA GLU A 33 16.44 11.39 4.79
C GLU A 33 17.14 12.31 3.77
N LYS A 34 18.01 11.73 2.93
CA LYS A 34 18.66 12.43 1.81
C LYS A 34 17.79 12.55 0.57
N LYS A 35 16.56 12.02 0.60
CA LYS A 35 15.64 11.90 -0.54
C LYS A 35 16.19 11.08 -1.71
N ASP A 36 17.18 10.23 -1.44
CA ASP A 36 17.66 9.23 -2.39
C ASP A 36 16.78 7.98 -2.26
N PHE A 37 15.55 8.10 -2.78
CA PHE A 37 14.52 7.08 -2.64
C PHE A 37 14.85 5.79 -3.39
N GLN A 38 15.66 5.87 -4.45
CA GLN A 38 16.14 4.69 -5.17
C GLN A 38 17.08 3.86 -4.29
N THR A 39 18.08 4.50 -3.67
CA THR A 39 18.99 3.81 -2.75
C THR A 39 18.26 3.30 -1.51
N ALA A 40 17.34 4.10 -0.95
CA ALA A 40 16.51 3.66 0.17
C ALA A 40 15.70 2.40 -0.19
N ALA A 41 15.08 2.38 -1.38
CA ALA A 41 14.29 1.26 -1.84
C ALA A 41 15.15 0.00 -2.02
N GLN A 42 16.39 0.14 -2.51
CA GLN A 42 17.32 -0.98 -2.64
C GLN A 42 17.67 -1.57 -1.28
N MET A 43 18.00 -0.74 -0.29
CA MET A 43 18.37 -1.21 1.04
C MET A 43 17.20 -1.89 1.76
N TYR A 44 16.00 -1.31 1.68
CA TYR A 44 14.81 -1.93 2.28
C TYR A 44 14.42 -3.24 1.59
N ASN A 45 14.46 -3.31 0.25
CA ASN A 45 14.21 -4.57 -0.46
C ASN A 45 15.20 -5.66 -0.04
N GLU A 46 16.50 -5.33 0.03
CA GLU A 46 17.51 -6.30 0.45
C GLU A 46 17.27 -6.78 1.89
N ALA A 47 16.81 -5.90 2.80
CA ALA A 47 16.44 -6.27 4.16
C ALA A 47 15.26 -7.26 4.17
N VAL A 48 14.23 -6.99 3.36
CA VAL A 48 13.05 -7.85 3.27
C VAL A 48 13.41 -9.20 2.65
N ASP A 49 14.08 -9.21 1.50
CA ASP A 49 14.40 -10.44 0.76
C ASP A 49 15.23 -11.42 1.59
N ARG A 50 16.19 -10.90 2.36
CA ARG A 50 17.15 -11.71 3.12
C ARG A 50 16.66 -12.08 4.52
N PHE A 51 15.72 -11.32 5.09
CA PHE A 51 15.36 -11.41 6.50
C PHE A 51 13.84 -11.33 6.76
N GLN A 52 13.05 -11.87 5.83
CA GLN A 52 11.58 -11.74 5.64
C GLN A 52 10.67 -11.70 6.88
N THR A 53 11.08 -12.22 8.03
CA THR A 53 10.24 -12.30 9.25
C THR A 53 10.85 -11.60 10.47
N THR A 54 11.88 -10.77 10.27
CA THR A 54 12.49 -9.97 11.35
C THR A 54 11.76 -8.66 11.57
N ALA A 55 11.92 -8.06 12.76
CA ALA A 55 11.34 -6.75 13.07
C ALA A 55 11.90 -5.64 12.16
N TYR A 56 13.16 -5.74 11.73
CA TYR A 56 13.76 -4.81 10.77
C TYR A 56 13.25 -5.04 9.35
N ALA A 57 12.97 -6.30 8.94
CA ALA A 57 12.30 -6.54 7.67
C ALA A 57 10.85 -6.01 7.67
N GLU A 58 10.10 -6.17 8.76
CA GLU A 58 8.78 -5.55 8.91
C GLU A 58 8.86 -4.04 8.76
N SER A 59 9.77 -3.40 9.50
CA SER A 59 9.98 -1.95 9.45
C SER A 59 10.45 -1.47 8.07
N SER A 60 11.32 -2.25 7.41
CA SER A 60 11.80 -1.96 6.06
C SER A 60 10.69 -2.06 5.03
N LEU A 61 9.89 -3.14 5.07
CA LEU A 61 8.78 -3.32 4.14
C LEU A 61 7.71 -2.25 4.35
N LEU A 62 7.43 -1.88 5.60
CA LEU A 62 6.50 -0.79 5.93
C LEU A 62 6.94 0.52 5.25
N ARG A 63 8.19 0.93 5.46
CA ARG A 63 8.76 2.15 4.88
C ARG A 63 8.80 2.08 3.36
N LEU A 64 9.27 0.96 2.82
CA LEU A 64 9.33 0.72 1.38
C LEU A 64 7.96 0.87 0.71
N SER A 65 6.93 0.29 1.31
CA SER A 65 5.58 0.33 0.74
C SER A 65 5.02 1.75 0.70
N PHE A 66 5.16 2.51 1.78
CA PHE A 66 4.76 3.91 1.81
C PHE A 66 5.59 4.77 0.86
N MET A 67 6.89 4.51 0.73
CA MET A 67 7.77 5.25 -0.17
C MET A 67 7.41 5.01 -1.64
N TYR A 68 7.03 3.78 -2.01
CA TYR A 68 6.52 3.49 -3.35
C TYR A 68 5.26 4.31 -3.66
N ASN A 69 4.34 4.41 -2.70
CA ASN A 69 3.10 5.16 -2.88
C ASN A 69 3.32 6.68 -2.87
N ASN A 70 4.14 7.19 -1.95
CA ASN A 70 4.19 8.61 -1.63
C ASN A 70 5.27 9.36 -2.39
N ASP A 71 6.47 8.80 -2.47
CA ASP A 71 7.66 9.49 -2.98
C ASP A 71 7.97 9.08 -4.42
N LEU A 72 7.93 7.78 -4.71
CA LEU A 72 8.23 7.23 -6.03
C LEU A 72 7.01 7.20 -6.96
N LYS A 73 5.80 7.34 -6.41
CA LYS A 73 4.52 7.31 -7.15
C LYS A 73 4.39 6.08 -8.07
N ASP A 74 4.89 4.93 -7.61
CA ASP A 74 4.81 3.66 -8.32
C ASP A 74 3.70 2.80 -7.71
N SER A 75 2.46 3.06 -8.14
CA SER A 75 1.26 2.41 -7.60
C SER A 75 1.29 0.89 -7.72
N ARG A 76 1.96 0.34 -8.75
CA ARG A 76 2.10 -1.12 -8.91
C ARG A 76 3.01 -1.69 -7.83
N LYS A 77 4.20 -1.11 -7.62
CA LYS A 77 5.10 -1.55 -6.55
C LYS A 77 4.54 -1.31 -5.16
N ALA A 78 3.77 -0.24 -4.96
CA ALA A 78 3.05 -0.01 -3.71
C ALA A 78 2.08 -1.17 -3.41
N ILE A 79 1.27 -1.59 -4.38
CA ILE A 79 0.39 -2.76 -4.22
C ILE A 79 1.17 -4.04 -3.95
N GLU A 80 2.22 -4.33 -4.73
CA GLU A 80 3.04 -5.53 -4.54
C GLU A 80 3.62 -5.60 -3.12
N SER A 81 4.13 -4.47 -2.63
CA SER A 81 4.71 -4.36 -1.28
C SER A 81 3.66 -4.40 -0.16
N TYR A 82 2.47 -3.81 -0.34
CA TYR A 82 1.34 -3.96 0.59
C TYR A 82 0.88 -5.42 0.69
N GLN A 83 0.74 -6.11 -0.44
CA GLN A 83 0.36 -7.52 -0.47
C GLN A 83 1.43 -8.39 0.22
N LEU A 84 2.70 -8.14 -0.07
CA LEU A 84 3.81 -8.81 0.60
C LEU A 84 3.79 -8.55 2.12
N PHE A 85 3.51 -7.32 2.55
CA PHE A 85 3.42 -6.96 3.97
C PHE A 85 2.30 -7.74 4.66
N THR A 86 1.11 -7.78 4.07
CA THR A 86 -0.03 -8.53 4.65
C THR A 86 0.21 -10.04 4.71
N THR A 87 1.09 -10.55 3.84
CA THR A 87 1.48 -11.97 3.79
C THR A 87 2.53 -12.30 4.84
N LEU A 88 3.59 -11.49 4.94
CA LEU A 88 4.71 -11.74 5.86
C LEU A 88 4.39 -11.35 7.30
N PHE A 89 3.57 -10.31 7.50
CA PHE A 89 3.28 -9.73 8.82
C PHE A 89 1.77 -9.65 9.11
N PRO A 90 1.00 -10.75 8.99
CA PRO A 90 -0.47 -10.72 9.08
C PRO A 90 -1.01 -10.19 10.42
N ASN A 91 -0.22 -10.29 11.50
CA ASN A 91 -0.60 -9.84 12.85
C ASN A 91 -0.06 -8.44 13.20
N SER A 92 0.62 -7.76 12.27
CA SER A 92 1.10 -6.40 12.49
C SER A 92 -0.08 -5.44 12.66
N LYS A 93 0.07 -4.46 13.55
CA LYS A 93 -0.88 -3.35 13.68
C LYS A 93 -1.05 -2.53 12.40
N HIS A 94 -0.11 -2.65 11.45
CA HIS A 94 -0.15 -1.94 10.17
C HIS A 94 -0.85 -2.73 9.06
N THR A 95 -1.08 -4.02 9.24
CA THR A 95 -1.73 -4.89 8.24
C THR A 95 -3.14 -4.42 7.85
N PRO A 96 -4.01 -3.97 8.78
CA PRO A 96 -5.29 -3.37 8.40
C PRO A 96 -5.11 -2.19 7.44
N THR A 97 -4.15 -1.30 7.73
CA THR A 97 -3.85 -0.14 6.88
C THR A 97 -3.38 -0.56 5.48
N MET A 98 -2.54 -1.59 5.36
CA MET A 98 -2.07 -2.08 4.05
C MET A 98 -3.21 -2.63 3.19
N LEU A 99 -4.16 -3.35 3.78
CA LEU A 99 -5.34 -3.83 3.06
C LEU A 99 -6.24 -2.68 2.59
N PHE A 100 -6.50 -1.71 3.47
CA PHE A 100 -7.29 -0.53 3.12
C PHE A 100 -6.64 0.26 1.97
N LEU A 101 -5.34 0.55 2.08
CA LEU A 101 -4.60 1.29 1.06
C LEU A 101 -4.49 0.52 -0.26
N SER A 102 -4.50 -0.81 -0.21
CA SER A 102 -4.57 -1.62 -1.44
C SER A 102 -5.88 -1.35 -2.18
N GLY A 103 -7.02 -1.33 -1.47
CA GLY A 103 -8.31 -0.97 -2.04
C GLY A 103 -8.30 0.43 -2.66
N PHE A 104 -7.72 1.39 -1.93
CA PHE A 104 -7.61 2.77 -2.37
C PHE A 104 -6.81 2.92 -3.67
N ILE A 105 -5.63 2.30 -3.75
CA ILE A 105 -4.78 2.35 -4.95
C ILE A 105 -5.45 1.61 -6.12
N TYR A 106 -6.07 0.47 -5.87
CA TYR A 106 -6.80 -0.26 -6.91
C TYR A 106 -7.92 0.58 -7.53
N ASN A 107 -8.69 1.31 -6.72
CA ASN A 107 -9.79 2.13 -7.21
C ASN A 107 -9.27 3.38 -7.94
N ASN A 108 -8.41 4.16 -7.28
CA ASN A 108 -8.11 5.52 -7.69
C ASN A 108 -6.96 5.61 -8.70
N GLU A 109 -5.96 4.74 -8.61
CA GLU A 109 -4.74 4.83 -9.43
C GLU A 109 -4.70 3.80 -10.55
N LEU A 110 -5.19 2.59 -10.28
CA LEU A 110 -5.14 1.48 -11.23
C LEU A 110 -6.48 1.22 -11.93
N HIS A 111 -7.57 1.80 -11.44
CA HIS A 111 -8.94 1.62 -11.93
C HIS A 111 -9.36 0.13 -12.02
N LEU A 112 -8.84 -0.69 -11.11
CA LEU A 112 -9.15 -2.11 -10.96
C LEU A 112 -10.24 -2.30 -9.90
N LEU A 113 -11.49 -2.02 -10.28
CA LEU A 113 -12.63 -1.94 -9.35
C LEU A 113 -12.90 -3.26 -8.62
N ASP A 114 -12.79 -4.40 -9.30
CA ASP A 114 -12.99 -5.71 -8.68
C ASP A 114 -11.94 -5.98 -7.59
N SER A 115 -10.67 -5.65 -7.88
CA SER A 115 -9.58 -5.76 -6.90
C SER A 115 -9.77 -4.82 -5.72
N ALA A 116 -10.22 -3.58 -5.98
CA ALA A 116 -10.53 -2.61 -4.94
C ALA A 116 -11.62 -3.12 -4.00
N LYS A 117 -12.71 -3.64 -4.58
CA LYS A 117 -13.82 -4.24 -3.84
C LYS A 117 -13.36 -5.38 -2.94
N ILE A 118 -12.60 -6.34 -3.49
CA ILE A 118 -12.07 -7.48 -2.73
C ILE A 118 -11.22 -7.01 -1.55
N ALA A 119 -10.34 -6.01 -1.76
CA ALA A 119 -9.48 -5.49 -0.71
C ALA A 119 -10.28 -4.84 0.44
N TYR A 120 -11.26 -3.99 0.12
CA TYR A 120 -12.11 -3.35 1.12
C TYR A 120 -13.02 -4.35 1.86
N GLU A 121 -13.64 -5.31 1.14
CA GLU A 121 -14.44 -6.37 1.76
C GLU A 121 -13.58 -7.25 2.68
N THR A 122 -12.36 -7.59 2.27
CA THR A 122 -11.41 -8.35 3.11
C THR A 122 -11.02 -7.56 4.36
N PHE A 123 -10.77 -6.25 4.22
CA PHE A 123 -10.48 -5.37 5.33
C PHE A 123 -11.64 -5.34 6.33
N LEU A 124 -12.87 -5.11 5.87
CA LEU A 124 -14.06 -5.05 6.73
C LEU A 124 -14.39 -6.39 7.39
N GLN A 125 -14.14 -7.51 6.70
CA GLN A 125 -14.33 -8.84 7.26
C GLN A 125 -13.35 -9.13 8.40
N LYS A 126 -12.08 -8.75 8.24
CA LYS A 126 -11.01 -9.05 9.21
C LYS A 126 -10.91 -8.04 10.33
N TYR A 127 -11.23 -6.77 10.05
CA TYR A 127 -11.01 -5.64 10.94
C TYR A 127 -12.27 -4.73 11.02
N PRO A 128 -13.45 -5.27 11.38
CA PRO A 128 -14.72 -4.53 11.36
C PRO A 128 -14.75 -3.32 12.30
N ASP A 129 -13.98 -3.36 13.40
CA ASP A 129 -13.93 -2.30 14.41
C ASP A 129 -12.74 -1.33 14.23
N HIS A 130 -11.98 -1.45 13.14
CA HIS A 130 -10.83 -0.58 12.88
C HIS A 130 -11.30 0.85 12.55
N GLU A 131 -10.50 1.85 12.89
CA GLU A 131 -10.81 3.28 12.66
C GLU A 131 -11.09 3.64 11.18
N LEU A 132 -10.65 2.79 10.24
CA LEU A 132 -10.84 2.94 8.79
C LEU A 132 -12.07 2.19 8.26
N ALA A 133 -12.84 1.49 9.10
CA ALA A 133 -14.03 0.72 8.68
C ALA A 133 -15.09 1.62 8.03
N ALA A 134 -15.39 2.78 8.63
CA ALA A 134 -16.31 3.74 8.04
C ALA A 134 -15.81 4.24 6.66
N SER A 135 -14.51 4.49 6.52
CA SER A 135 -13.89 4.87 5.24
C SER A 135 -13.98 3.74 4.21
N ALA A 136 -13.73 2.49 4.59
CA ALA A 136 -13.83 1.35 3.68
C ALA A 136 -15.27 1.14 3.18
N HIS A 137 -16.28 1.33 4.04
CA HIS A 137 -17.67 1.32 3.63
C HIS A 137 -17.99 2.43 2.63
N PHE A 138 -17.55 3.66 2.92
CA PHE A 138 -17.73 4.79 2.00
C PHE A 138 -17.10 4.50 0.63
N GLU A 139 -15.85 4.07 0.61
CA GLU A 139 -15.13 3.74 -0.62
C GLU A 139 -15.82 2.64 -1.43
N LEU A 140 -16.40 1.62 -0.78
CA LEU A 140 -17.21 0.58 -1.44
C LEU A 140 -18.49 1.15 -2.08
N GLU A 141 -19.19 2.05 -1.39
CA GLU A 141 -20.41 2.70 -1.90
C GLU A 141 -20.12 3.66 -3.07
N THR A 142 -18.89 4.16 -3.15
CA THR A 142 -18.44 5.12 -4.18
C THR A 142 -17.48 4.52 -5.19
N LEU A 143 -17.31 3.19 -5.23
CA LEU A 143 -16.43 2.51 -6.19
C LEU A 143 -16.67 2.98 -7.63
N GLY A 144 -15.57 3.31 -8.32
CA GLY A 144 -15.61 3.77 -9.71
C GLY A 144 -16.28 5.13 -9.94
N LYS A 145 -16.71 5.83 -8.88
CA LYS A 145 -17.18 7.22 -8.98
C LYS A 145 -15.99 8.16 -8.88
N ASP A 146 -16.05 9.26 -9.63
CA ASP A 146 -15.10 10.34 -9.45
C ASP A 146 -15.24 10.94 -8.03
N PRO A 147 -14.14 11.20 -7.30
CA PRO A 147 -14.19 11.81 -5.97
C PRO A 147 -15.03 13.10 -5.91
N GLY A 148 -15.11 13.86 -7.00
CA GLY A 148 -15.94 15.07 -7.10
C GLY A 148 -17.45 14.79 -7.20
N GLN A 149 -17.85 13.62 -7.68
CA GLN A 149 -19.27 13.23 -7.83
C GLN A 149 -19.86 12.56 -6.58
N ALA A 150 -19.01 12.01 -5.71
CA ALA A 150 -19.44 11.34 -4.49
C ALA A 150 -20.09 12.30 -3.45
N PHE A 151 -19.89 13.61 -3.60
CA PHE A 151 -20.39 14.63 -2.68
C PHE A 151 -21.68 15.32 -3.14
N GLU A 152 -22.37 14.84 -4.19
CA GLU A 152 -23.69 15.39 -4.50
C GLU A 152 -24.66 15.06 -3.35
N PRO A 153 -25.19 16.07 -2.62
CA PRO A 153 -26.17 15.83 -1.57
C PRO A 153 -27.37 15.17 -2.26
N LYS A 154 -27.79 13.99 -1.76
CA LYS A 154 -29.05 13.38 -2.19
C LYS A 154 -30.15 14.42 -1.98
N THR A 155 -30.58 15.08 -3.04
CA THR A 155 -31.70 16.01 -2.99
C THR A 155 -32.91 15.21 -2.53
N VAL A 156 -33.42 15.57 -1.37
CA VAL A 156 -34.68 15.05 -0.85
C VAL A 156 -35.73 15.38 -1.91
N THR A 157 -36.20 14.37 -2.64
CA THR A 157 -37.36 14.48 -3.50
C THR A 157 -38.58 14.60 -2.58
N GLU A 158 -38.88 15.83 -2.16
CA GLU A 158 -40.16 16.18 -1.55
C GLU A 158 -41.28 15.95 -2.57
N ASN A 159 -41.85 14.74 -2.57
CA ASN A 159 -43.14 14.46 -3.19
C ASN A 159 -44.26 15.07 -2.33
N ASN A 160 -44.45 16.39 -2.45
CA ASN A 160 -45.63 17.07 -1.92
C ASN A 160 -46.79 17.01 -2.93
N ASN A 161 -47.33 15.81 -3.14
CA ASN A 161 -48.64 15.60 -3.75
C ASN A 161 -49.65 15.24 -2.65
N ASN A 162 -50.13 16.23 -1.90
CA ASN A 162 -51.49 16.27 -1.35
C ASN A 162 -51.72 17.54 -0.52
N THR A 163 -52.50 18.48 -1.04
CA THR A 163 -53.64 19.19 -0.38
C THR A 163 -53.85 20.60 -0.96
N LYS A 164 -54.48 20.70 -2.14
CA LYS A 164 -55.51 21.73 -2.40
C LYS A 164 -56.61 21.15 -3.30
N LYS A 165 -57.41 20.26 -2.71
CA LYS A 165 -58.80 20.03 -3.12
C LYS A 165 -59.67 20.56 -1.97
N LYS A 166 -60.68 21.37 -2.31
CA LYS A 166 -61.48 22.32 -1.50
C LYS A 166 -60.85 23.72 -1.54
N THR A 167 -61.34 24.67 -2.32
CA THR A 167 -62.74 25.14 -2.30
C THR A 167 -63.08 25.83 -3.64
N GLU A 168 -64.07 25.31 -4.34
CA GLU A 168 -64.97 26.07 -5.22
C GLU A 168 -66.36 26.06 -4.56
N LYS A 169 -67.13 27.13 -4.80
CA LYS A 169 -68.49 27.47 -4.29
C LYS A 169 -68.45 28.08 -2.88
N GLN A 170 -68.86 29.32 -2.65
CA GLN A 170 -69.86 30.19 -3.29
C GLN A 170 -69.31 31.58 -3.57
#